data_AF-A0A3D3W9P7-F1
#
_entry.id   AF-A0A3D3W9P7-F1
#
_cell.length_a   1.000
_cell.length_b   1.000
_cell.length_c   1.000
_cell.angle_alpha   90.00
_cell.angle_beta   90.00
_cell.angle_gamma   90.00
#
_symmetry.space_group_name_H-M   'P 1'
#
loop_
_entity.id
_entity.type
_entity.pdbx_description
1 polymer ?
#
loop_
_entity_poly.entity_id
_entity_poly.type
_entity_poly.pdbx_seq_one_letter_code
_entity_poly.pdbx_strand_id
1 'polypeptide(L)'
;MTAPKSSCILKVTQKWDERRVNKLNSLKLKGKIAEAGYSQRSLSKVLEMSKNTLNSKVNGKKAFNTNEIKKLCEALNIFGNEEKVDIFLP
;
A
#
# COMPACT_ATOMS: atom_id res chain seq x y z
N MET A 1 -6.55 30.14 16.34
CA MET A 1 -5.19 30.62 16.00
C MET A 1 -4.33 29.41 15.69
N THR A 2 -3.75 29.41 14.51
CA THR A 2 -3.22 28.24 13.78
C THR A 2 -1.69 28.30 13.76
N ALA A 3 -1.06 27.12 13.80
CA ALA A 3 0.34 26.79 13.46
C ALA A 3 1.41 27.01 14.58
N PRO A 4 2.53 26.24 14.60
CA PRO A 4 3.10 25.43 13.52
C PRO A 4 3.35 23.95 13.83
N LYS A 5 3.18 23.09 12.82
CA LYS A 5 3.73 21.72 12.83
C LYS A 5 5.19 21.78 12.40
N SER A 6 6.07 22.10 13.35
CA SER A 6 7.50 21.84 13.22
C SER A 6 7.77 20.45 13.79
N SER A 7 7.95 19.47 12.91
CA SER A 7 8.72 18.28 13.27
C SER A 7 9.31 17.69 11.99
N CYS A 8 10.50 18.21 11.64
CA CYS A 8 11.47 17.44 10.89
C CYS A 8 11.78 16.18 11.68
N ILE A 9 11.28 15.03 11.24
CA ILE A 9 11.83 13.73 11.63
C ILE A 9 12.24 13.03 10.35
N LEU A 10 13.48 13.29 9.95
CA LEU A 10 14.28 12.31 9.22
C LEU A 10 14.36 11.07 10.11
N LYS A 11 13.62 10.01 9.76
CA LYS A 11 13.89 8.66 10.26
C LYS A 11 14.36 7.81 9.09
N VAL A 12 15.63 7.98 8.76
CA VAL A 12 16.43 6.88 8.24
C VAL A 12 16.64 5.93 9.42
N THR A 13 16.01 4.76 9.39
CA THR A 13 16.54 3.56 10.05
C THR A 13 16.21 2.40 9.11
N GLN A 14 17.18 2.11 8.25
CA GLN A 14 17.15 0.99 7.34
C GLN A 14 17.59 -0.27 8.09
N LYS A 15 16.74 -1.29 8.04
CA LYS A 15 17.13 -2.70 8.10
C LYS A 15 15.94 -3.48 7.54
N TRP A 16 16.02 -3.85 6.26
CA TRP A 16 14.93 -4.54 5.56
C TRP A 16 15.40 -5.96 5.29
N ASP A 17 14.58 -6.93 5.71
CA ASP A 17 14.81 -8.36 5.55
C ASP A 17 14.96 -8.68 4.05
N GLU A 18 16.15 -9.11 3.65
CA GLU A 18 16.54 -9.40 2.27
C GLU A 18 15.93 -10.71 1.72
N ARG A 19 14.99 -11.35 2.44
CA ARG A 19 14.35 -12.57 1.95
C ARG A 19 13.22 -12.22 0.99
N ARG A 20 13.60 -12.08 -0.29
CA ARG A 20 12.74 -12.21 -1.48
C ARG A 20 11.40 -11.47 -1.32
N VAL A 21 11.44 -10.16 -1.10
CA VAL A 21 10.23 -9.33 -1.18
C VAL A 21 9.79 -9.32 -2.63
N ASN A 22 8.63 -9.93 -2.90
CA ASN A 22 8.01 -9.93 -4.21
C ASN A 22 7.89 -8.49 -4.69
N LYS A 23 8.47 -8.18 -5.86
CA LYS A 23 8.50 -6.81 -6.39
C LYS A 23 7.04 -6.39 -6.60
N LEU A 24 6.63 -5.24 -6.06
CA LEU A 24 5.27 -4.72 -6.19
C LEU A 24 5.28 -3.52 -7.13
N ASN A 25 4.38 -3.48 -8.11
CA ASN A 25 4.23 -2.30 -8.95
C ASN A 25 3.49 -1.18 -8.21
N SER A 26 4.26 -0.41 -7.44
CA SER A 26 3.74 0.62 -6.52
C SER A 26 3.03 1.77 -7.25
N LEU A 27 3.40 2.06 -8.50
CA LEU A 27 2.79 3.13 -9.30
C LEU A 27 1.40 2.73 -9.77
N LYS A 28 1.27 1.52 -10.34
CA LYS A 28 -0.02 1.00 -10.80
C LYS A 28 -1.01 0.83 -9.65
N LEU A 29 -0.56 0.30 -8.52
CA LEU A 29 -1.41 0.19 -7.33
C LEU A 29 -1.91 1.56 -6.84
N LYS A 30 -1.04 2.58 -6.79
CA LYS A 30 -1.44 3.95 -6.40
C LYS A 30 -2.44 4.55 -7.38
N GLY A 31 -2.28 4.30 -8.69
CA GLY A 31 -3.24 4.70 -9.72
C GLY A 31 -4.62 4.12 -9.42
N LYS A 32 -4.71 2.80 -9.24
CA LYS A 32 -5.97 2.12 -8.93
C LYS A 32 -6.64 2.60 -7.64
N ILE A 33 -5.85 2.89 -6.61
CA ILE A 33 -6.36 3.46 -5.36
C ILE A 33 -7.01 4.82 -5.61
N ALA A 34 -6.40 5.66 -6.44
CA ALA A 34 -6.95 6.96 -6.81
C ALA A 34 -8.18 6.84 -7.71
N GLU A 35 -8.17 5.93 -8.69
CA GLU A 35 -9.31 5.65 -9.58
C GLU A 35 -10.54 5.17 -8.81
N ALA A 36 -10.34 4.35 -7.77
CA ALA A 36 -11.39 3.90 -6.87
C ALA A 36 -11.83 4.97 -5.84
N GLY A 37 -11.26 6.18 -5.88
CA GLY A 37 -11.63 7.29 -4.98
C GLY A 37 -11.11 7.14 -3.55
N TYR A 38 -10.20 6.20 -3.29
CA TYR A 38 -9.65 6.01 -1.96
C TYR A 38 -8.40 6.85 -1.72
N SER A 39 -8.30 7.40 -0.52
CA SER A 39 -7.02 7.87 0.04
C SER A 39 -6.36 6.72 0.80
N GLN A 40 -5.04 6.77 1.01
CA GLN A 40 -4.38 5.78 1.87
C GLN A 40 -4.97 5.72 3.29
N ARG A 41 -5.58 6.80 3.79
CA ARG A 41 -6.26 6.81 5.10
C ARG A 41 -7.62 6.12 5.07
N SER A 42 -8.41 6.31 4.01
CA SER A 42 -9.70 5.63 3.90
C SER A 42 -9.49 4.15 3.58
N LEU A 43 -8.56 3.83 2.69
CA LEU A 43 -8.20 2.46 2.36
C LEU A 43 -7.67 1.68 3.57
N SER A 44 -6.87 2.31 4.43
CA SER A 44 -6.37 1.65 5.64
C SER A 44 -7.50 1.26 6.60
N LYS A 45 -8.59 2.05 6.65
CA LYS A 45 -9.78 1.72 7.47
C LYS A 45 -10.55 0.54 6.88
N VAL A 46 -10.75 0.53 5.57
CA VAL A 46 -11.44 -0.57 4.87
C VAL A 46 -10.69 -1.89 5.02
N LEU A 47 -9.36 -1.84 4.97
CA LEU A 47 -8.50 -3.01 5.13
C LEU A 47 -8.19 -3.37 6.59
N GLU A 48 -8.75 -2.63 7.55
CA GLU A 48 -8.55 -2.84 8.98
C GLU A 48 -7.07 -2.88 9.39
N MET A 49 -6.24 -2.04 8.75
CA MET A 49 -4.81 -1.97 9.02
C MET A 49 -4.36 -0.55 9.33
N SER A 50 -3.23 -0.41 10.02
CA SER A 50 -2.64 0.91 10.28
C SER A 50 -2.14 1.54 8.98
N LYS A 51 -2.29 2.87 8.85
CA LYS A 51 -1.76 3.67 7.73
C LYS A 51 -0.27 3.39 7.49
N ASN A 52 0.51 3.22 8.56
CA ASN A 52 1.95 2.97 8.44
C ASN A 52 2.24 1.59 7.83
N THR A 53 1.43 0.59 8.18
CA THR A 53 1.51 -0.76 7.61
C THR A 53 1.15 -0.72 6.13
N LEU A 54 0.03 -0.08 5.78
CA LEU A 54 -0.40 0.06 4.38
C LEU A 54 0.65 0.78 3.55
N ASN A 55 1.19 1.90 4.04
CA ASN A 55 2.24 2.66 3.35
C ASN A 55 3.51 1.81 3.12
N SER A 56 3.90 1.00 4.12
CA SER A 56 5.06 0.12 3.96
C SER A 56 4.81 -0.96 2.91
N LYS A 57 3.59 -1.51 2.84
CA LYS A 57 3.22 -2.52 1.83
C LYS A 57 3.11 -1.94 0.42
N VAL A 58 2.39 -0.82 0.27
CA VAL A 58 2.24 -0.12 -1.01
C VAL A 58 3.58 0.33 -1.59
N ASN A 59 4.57 0.60 -0.74
CA ASN A 59 5.92 0.96 -1.18
C ASN A 59 6.87 -0.25 -1.32
N GLY A 60 6.32 -1.47 -1.34
CA GLY A 60 7.10 -2.70 -1.54
C GLY A 60 8.06 -3.05 -0.39
N LYS A 61 7.89 -2.48 0.80
CA LYS A 61 8.74 -2.76 1.97
C LYS A 61 8.26 -3.99 2.76
N LYS A 62 7.01 -4.39 2.55
CA LYS A 62 6.40 -5.59 3.11
C LYS A 62 5.50 -6.22 2.05
N ALA A 63 5.46 -7.55 2.01
CA ALA A 63 4.52 -8.27 1.17
C ALA A 63 3.07 -8.10 1.68
N PHE A 64 2.12 -8.21 0.76
CA PHE A 64 0.71 -8.40 1.10
C PHE A 64 0.43 -9.89 1.29
N ASN A 65 -0.38 -10.23 2.28
CA ASN A 65 -0.90 -11.59 2.45
C ASN A 65 -2.07 -11.83 1.48
N THR A 66 -2.34 -13.08 1.13
CA THR A 66 -3.43 -13.45 0.22
C THR A 66 -4.79 -12.89 0.65
N ASN A 67 -5.10 -12.90 1.95
CA ASN A 67 -6.36 -12.34 2.46
C ASN A 67 -6.42 -10.82 2.33
N GLU A 68 -5.29 -10.13 2.48
CA GLU A 68 -5.22 -8.68 2.32
C GLU A 68 -5.34 -8.29 0.86
N ILE A 69 -4.74 -9.06 -0.06
CA ILE A 69 -4.90 -8.88 -1.51
C ILE A 69 -6.36 -9.07 -1.89
N LYS A 70 -7.05 -10.10 -1.37
CA LYS A 70 -8.49 -10.30 -1.62
C LYS A 70 -9.31 -9.08 -1.18
N LYS A 71 -9.20 -8.66 0.08
CA LYS A 71 -9.90 -7.47 0.60
C LYS A 71 -9.58 -6.19 -0.19
N LEU A 72 -8.32 -6.03 -0.59
CA LEU A 72 -7.84 -4.91 -1.39
C LEU A 72 -8.43 -4.91 -2.80
N CYS A 73 -8.47 -6.07 -3.46
CA CYS A 73 -9.12 -6.23 -4.76
C CYS A 73 -10.63 -5.99 -4.68
N GLU A 74 -11.29 -6.47 -3.62
CA GLU A 74 -12.72 -6.21 -3.39
C GLU A 74 -12.99 -4.72 -3.18
N ALA A 75 -12.18 -4.05 -2.36
CA ALA A 75 -12.33 -2.60 -2.12
C ALA A 75 -12.05 -1.75 -3.37
N LEU A 76 -11.07 -2.15 -4.18
CA LEU A 76 -10.64 -1.43 -5.38
C LEU A 76 -11.38 -1.87 -6.65
N ASN A 77 -12.30 -2.83 -6.57
CA ASN A 77 -12.98 -3.45 -7.71
C ASN A 77 -12.03 -4.02 -8.78
N ILE A 78 -10.90 -4.60 -8.35
CA ILE A 78 -9.93 -5.26 -9.25
C ILE A 78 -10.33 -6.73 -9.41
N PHE A 79 -11.03 -7.04 -10.50
CA PHE A 79 -11.48 -8.41 -10.79
C PHE A 79 -10.57 -9.17 -11.75
N GLY A 80 -9.92 -8.47 -12.70
CA GLY A 80 -9.07 -9.08 -13.73
C GLY A 80 -7.84 -9.78 -13.15
N ASN A 81 -7.60 -11.04 -13.55
CA ASN A 81 -6.42 -11.79 -13.13
C ASN A 81 -5.12 -11.19 -13.69
N GLU A 82 -5.15 -10.69 -14.92
CA GLU A 82 -4.00 -10.04 -15.57
C GLU A 82 -3.57 -8.79 -14.79
N GLU A 83 -4.54 -7.96 -14.38
CA GLU A 83 -4.29 -6.76 -13.60
C GLU A 83 -3.73 -7.09 -12.20
N LYS A 84 -4.20 -8.18 -11.57
CA LYS A 84 -3.64 -8.65 -10.30
C LYS A 84 -2.19 -9.10 -10.46
N VAL A 85 -1.89 -9.88 -11.48
CA VAL A 85 -0.51 -10.35 -11.73
C VAL A 85 0.41 -9.16 -12.03
N ASP A 86 -0.03 -8.22 -12.84
CA ASP A 86 0.77 -7.04 -13.19
C ASP A 86 1.05 -6.10 -11.99
N ILE A 87 0.13 -6.01 -11.03
CA ILE A 87 0.31 -5.21 -9.81
C ILE A 87 1.17 -5.96 -8.79
N PHE A 88 0.84 -7.22 -8.52
CA PHE A 88 1.37 -7.98 -7.38
C PHE A 88 2.49 -8.96 -7.73
N LEU A 89 2.68 -9.34 -8.99
CA LEU A 89 3.68 -10.29 -9.52
C LEU A 89 4.43 -9.76 -10.79
N PRO A 90 4.94 -8.51 -10.80
CA PRO A 90 5.77 -7.98 -11.89
C PRO A 90 7.16 -8.64 -11.98
#